data_AF-A0A840QI26-F1
#
_entry.id   AF-A0A840QI26-F1
#
_cell.length_a   1.000
_cell.length_b   1.000
_cell.length_c   1.000
_cell.angle_alpha   90.00
_cell.angle_beta   90.00
_cell.angle_gamma   90.00
#
_symmetry.space_group_name_H-M   'P 1'
#
loop_
_entity.id
_entity.type
_entity.pdbx_description
1 polymer ?
#
loop_
_entity_poly.entity_id
_entity_poly.type
_entity_poly.pdbx_seq_one_letter_code
_entity_poly.pdbx_strand_id
1 'polypeptide(L)'
;MARAESQRGRRKYAEPETELERKLAAIWGDVLGHERIGRDDAFFELGGNSLRAAQLVARINGSLPIRVAVHQLYDHPTVGRLAKVLEASR
;
A
#
# COMPACT_ATOMS: atom_id res chain seq x y z
N MET A 1 -18.71 -24.98 -2.10
CA MET A 1 -17.31 -24.65 -2.45
C MET A 1 -16.81 -23.55 -1.51
N ALA A 2 -16.42 -23.91 -0.28
CA ALA A 2 -15.97 -22.95 0.73
C ALA A 2 -14.79 -23.56 1.49
N ARG A 3 -13.57 -23.41 0.96
CA ARG A 3 -12.33 -23.75 1.66
C ARG A 3 -11.19 -22.89 1.16
N ALA A 4 -10.83 -21.88 1.96
CA ALA A 4 -9.46 -21.44 2.19
C ALA A 4 -9.45 -20.44 3.35
N GLU A 5 -9.76 -20.93 4.56
CA GLU A 5 -9.31 -20.25 5.78
C GLU A 5 -7.79 -20.40 5.85
N SER A 6 -7.06 -19.43 5.30
CA SER A 6 -5.63 -19.30 5.54
C SER A 6 -5.43 -18.36 6.73
N GLN A 7 -5.11 -18.97 7.87
CA GLN A 7 -4.62 -18.31 9.08
C GLN A 7 -3.39 -17.44 8.75
N ARG A 8 -3.61 -16.19 8.35
CA ARG A 8 -2.61 -15.12 8.49
C ARG A 8 -2.98 -14.36 9.76
N GLY A 9 -2.06 -14.30 10.71
CA GLY A 9 -2.30 -13.77 12.05
C GLY A 9 -3.11 -12.48 12.02
N ARG A 10 -4.08 -12.36 12.94
CA ARG A 10 -5.02 -11.26 13.11
C ARG A 10 -4.33 -9.87 13.23
N ARG A 11 -3.71 -9.37 12.18
CA ARG A 11 -3.70 -7.93 11.95
C ARG A 11 -5.14 -7.60 11.61
N LYS A 12 -5.79 -6.83 12.48
CA LYS A 12 -7.12 -6.31 12.20
C LYS A 12 -7.02 -5.58 10.87
N TYR A 13 -7.67 -6.13 9.85
CA TYR A 13 -7.84 -5.43 8.59
C TYR A 13 -8.45 -4.06 8.91
N ALA A 14 -7.66 -3.02 8.72
CA ALA A 14 -8.09 -1.64 8.89
C ALA A 14 -8.38 -1.10 7.50
N GLU A 15 -9.64 -0.74 7.27
CA GLU A 15 -10.09 -0.29 5.95
C GLU A 15 -9.47 1.07 5.59
N PRO A 16 -9.05 1.28 4.33
CA PRO A 16 -8.65 2.60 3.84
C PRO A 16 -9.76 3.65 4.01
N GLU A 17 -9.52 4.67 4.82
CA GLU A 17 -10.51 5.68 5.20
C GLU A 17 -10.61 6.80 4.16
N THR A 18 -9.47 7.24 3.63
CA THR A 18 -9.43 8.35 2.66
C THR A 18 -9.43 7.87 1.21
N GLU A 19 -9.78 8.77 0.28
CA GLU A 19 -9.71 8.46 -1.15
C GLU A 19 -8.27 8.17 -1.60
N LEU A 20 -7.29 8.88 -1.03
CA LEU A 20 -5.88 8.62 -1.28
C LEU A 20 -5.46 7.24 -0.77
N GLU A 21 -5.85 6.89 0.46
CA GLU A 21 -5.57 5.55 1.01
C GLU A 21 -6.19 4.45 0.14
N ARG A 22 -7.42 4.62 -0.35
CA ARG A 22 -8.06 3.65 -1.28
C ARG A 22 -7.30 3.49 -2.59
N LYS A 23 -6.85 4.60 -3.20
CA LYS A 23 -6.05 4.56 -4.44
C LYS A 23 -4.70 3.90 -4.21
N LEU A 24 -4.02 4.22 -3.12
CA LEU A 24 -2.75 3.59 -2.75
C LEU A 24 -2.96 2.09 -2.48
N ALA A 25 -3.96 1.70 -1.71
CA ALA A 25 -4.29 0.29 -1.43
C ALA A 25 -4.54 -0.50 -2.73
N ALA A 26 -5.25 0.07 -3.70
CA ALA A 26 -5.45 -0.56 -5.01
C ALA A 26 -4.12 -0.77 -5.76
N ILE A 27 -3.26 0.25 -5.81
CA ILE A 27 -1.95 0.15 -6.48
C ILE A 27 -1.04 -0.88 -5.77
N TRP A 28 -1.09 -0.95 -4.43
CA TRP A 28 -0.41 -2.01 -3.67
C TRP A 28 -0.92 -3.38 -4.08
N GLY A 29 -2.24 -3.55 -4.16
CA GLY A 29 -2.89 -4.80 -4.55
C GLY A 29 -2.43 -5.25 -5.94
N ASP A 30 -2.41 -4.35 -6.91
CA ASP A 30 -1.94 -4.61 -8.28
C ASP A 30 -0.47 -5.06 -8.31
N VAL A 31 0.41 -4.41 -7.54
CA VAL A 31 1.86 -4.68 -7.56
C VAL A 31 2.21 -5.95 -6.78
N LEU A 32 1.53 -6.20 -5.67
CA LEU A 32 1.80 -7.32 -4.78
C LEU A 32 1.00 -8.58 -5.13
N GLY A 33 -0.09 -8.44 -5.89
CA GLY A 33 -1.02 -9.51 -6.24
C GLY A 33 -2.01 -9.85 -5.13
N HIS A 34 -2.45 -8.86 -4.34
CA HIS A 34 -3.42 -9.04 -3.26
C HIS A 34 -4.73 -8.30 -3.57
N GLU A 35 -5.87 -8.99 -3.42
CA GLU A 35 -7.19 -8.39 -3.64
C GLU A 35 -7.59 -7.34 -2.60
N ARG A 36 -7.11 -7.50 -1.36
CA ARG A 36 -7.44 -6.63 -0.23
C ARG A 36 -6.18 -6.20 0.51
N ILE A 37 -5.98 -4.89 0.56
CA ILE A 37 -4.91 -4.22 1.30
C ILE A 37 -5.57 -3.30 2.32
N GLY A 38 -5.24 -3.47 3.59
CA GLY A 38 -5.61 -2.57 4.67
C GLY A 38 -4.66 -1.39 4.78
N ARG A 39 -5.11 -0.31 5.44
CA ARG A 39 -4.31 0.90 5.63
C ARG A 39 -3.03 0.68 6.45
N ASP A 40 -3.06 -0.32 7.34
CA ASP A 40 -1.96 -0.68 8.25
C ASP A 40 -1.10 -1.84 7.73
N ASP A 41 -1.41 -2.38 6.54
CA ASP A 41 -0.61 -3.45 5.96
C ASP A 41 0.69 -2.88 5.40
N ALA A 42 1.82 -3.38 5.92
CA ALA A 42 3.13 -2.93 5.49
C ALA A 42 3.54 -3.61 4.17
N PHE A 43 4.01 -2.80 3.21
CA PHE A 43 4.42 -3.24 1.89
C PHE A 43 5.41 -4.41 1.92
N PHE A 44 6.44 -4.30 2.76
CA PHE A 44 7.49 -5.31 2.86
C PHE A 44 7.04 -6.59 3.56
N GLU A 45 6.09 -6.51 4.51
CA GLU A 45 5.52 -7.69 5.16
C GLU A 45 4.58 -8.48 4.24
N LEU A 46 4.00 -7.81 3.24
CA LEU A 46 3.16 -8.42 2.21
C LEU A 46 3.94 -9.04 1.04
N GLY A 47 5.28 -9.12 1.14
CA GLY A 47 6.15 -9.64 0.09
C GLY A 47 6.62 -8.58 -0.91
N GLY A 48 6.59 -7.30 -0.51
CA GLY A 48 7.25 -6.21 -1.22
C GLY A 48 8.77 -6.32 -1.17
N ASN A 49 9.44 -5.95 -2.25
CA ASN A 49 10.91 -5.91 -2.36
C ASN A 49 11.33 -4.66 -3.14
N SER A 50 12.62 -4.45 -3.34
CA SER A 50 13.17 -3.26 -4.00
C SER A 50 12.61 -3.03 -5.42
N LEU A 51 12.46 -4.11 -6.20
CA LEU A 51 11.91 -4.02 -7.56
C LEU A 51 10.44 -3.62 -7.53
N ARG A 52 9.65 -4.28 -6.68
CA ARG A 52 8.23 -3.96 -6.50
C ARG A 52 8.04 -2.56 -5.93
N ALA A 53 8.91 -2.11 -5.02
CA ALA A 53 8.90 -0.75 -4.48
C ALA A 53 9.12 0.30 -5.57
N ALA A 54 10.10 0.08 -6.45
CA ALA A 54 10.33 0.96 -7.59
C ALA A 54 9.12 0.99 -8.55
N GLN A 55 8.54 -0.17 -8.86
CA GLN A 55 7.34 -0.28 -9.69
C GLN A 55 6.14 0.45 -9.07
N LEU A 56 5.95 0.28 -7.76
CA LEU A 56 4.90 0.93 -6.99
C LEU A 56 5.00 2.44 -7.07
N VAL A 57 6.19 2.99 -6.77
CA VAL A 57 6.46 4.43 -6.83
C VAL A 57 6.23 4.98 -8.24
N ALA A 58 6.71 4.27 -9.28
CA ALA A 58 6.49 4.66 -10.67
C ALA A 58 5.00 4.70 -11.02
N ARG A 59 4.21 3.70 -10.57
CA ARG A 59 2.78 3.61 -10.84
C ARG A 59 1.99 4.68 -10.09
N ILE A 60 2.34 4.98 -8.84
CA ILE A 60 1.75 6.10 -8.10
C ILE A 60 2.01 7.42 -8.83
N ASN A 61 3.27 7.68 -9.19
CA ASN A 61 3.69 8.92 -9.84
C ASN A 61 3.11 9.10 -11.26
N GLY A 62 2.68 8.02 -11.91
CA GLY A 62 2.00 8.04 -13.19
C GLY A 62 0.48 8.11 -13.09
N SER A 63 -0.11 7.64 -11.99
CA SER A 63 -1.57 7.53 -11.84
C SER A 63 -2.19 8.63 -10.98
N LEU A 64 -1.41 9.23 -10.08
CA LEU A 64 -1.85 10.26 -9.15
C LEU A 64 -1.13 11.58 -9.41
N PRO A 65 -1.77 12.73 -9.17
CA PRO A 65 -1.16 14.05 -9.32
C PRO A 65 -0.22 14.39 -8.15
N ILE A 66 0.46 13.40 -7.58
CA ILE A 66 1.39 13.53 -6.45
C ILE A 66 2.72 12.88 -6.80
N ARG A 67 3.80 13.34 -6.15
CA ARG A 67 5.13 12.75 -6.29
C ARG A 67 5.47 12.01 -5.01
N VAL A 68 5.84 10.75 -5.18
CA VAL A 68 6.34 9.85 -4.15
C VAL A 68 7.77 9.50 -4.49
N ALA A 69 8.66 9.62 -3.51
CA ALA A 69 10.01 9.11 -3.60
C ALA A 69 10.12 7.74 -2.92
N VAL A 70 11.05 6.90 -3.40
CA VAL A 70 11.22 5.55 -2.85
C VAL A 70 11.58 5.57 -1.36
N HIS A 71 12.36 6.55 -0.89
CA HIS A 71 12.70 6.66 0.53
C HIS A 71 11.46 6.86 1.41
N GLN A 72 10.45 7.61 0.95
CA GLN A 72 9.20 7.80 1.71
C GLN A 72 8.44 6.49 1.91
N LEU A 73 8.54 5.55 0.96
CA LEU A 73 7.98 4.21 1.13
C LEU A 73 8.74 3.39 2.18
N TYR A 74 10.06 3.56 2.30
CA TYR A 74 10.85 2.90 3.35
C TYR A 74 10.55 3.50 4.73
N ASP A 75 10.44 4.82 4.84
CA ASP A 75 10.13 5.52 6.09
C ASP A 75 8.68 5.29 6.54
N HIS A 76 7.77 5.16 5.57
CA HIS A 76 6.33 5.01 5.81
C HIS A 76 5.78 3.81 5.02
N PRO A 77 6.05 2.57 5.47
CA PRO A 77 5.81 1.37 4.67
C PRO A 77 4.35 0.92 4.62
N THR A 78 3.41 1.65 5.25
CA THR A 78 1.98 1.34 5.23
C THR A 78 1.21 2.36 4.42
N VAL A 79 0.08 1.95 3.86
CA VAL A 79 -0.79 2.82 3.04
C VAL A 79 -1.20 4.07 3.81
N GLY A 80 -1.66 3.94 5.07
CA GLY A 80 -2.12 5.07 5.87
C GLY A 80 -1.00 6.03 6.27
N ARG A 81 0.19 5.51 6.60
CA ARG A 81 1.34 6.37 6.95
C ARG A 81 1.85 7.13 5.72
N LEU A 82 1.96 6.45 4.58
CA LEU A 82 2.37 7.11 3.35
C LEU A 82 1.35 8.15 2.91
N ALA A 83 0.05 7.81 2.91
CA ALA A 83 -1.02 8.75 2.59
C ALA A 83 -0.92 10.03 3.41
N LYS A 84 -0.77 9.90 4.73
CA LYS A 84 -0.64 11.04 5.65
C LYS A 84 0.52 11.97 5.29
N VAL A 85 1.67 11.41 4.91
CA VAL A 85 2.86 12.20 4.55
C VAL A 85 2.68 12.90 3.20
N LEU A 86 2.01 12.25 2.25
CA LEU A 86 1.70 12.84 0.95
C LEU A 86 0.63 13.93 1.06
N GLU A 87 -0.33 13.78 1.97
CA GLU A 87 -1.31 14.83 2.28
C GLU A 87 -0.66 16.03 2.99
N ALA A 88 0.30 15.79 3.88
CA ALA A 88 1.03 16.86 4.58
C ALA A 88 2.04 17.60 3.69
N SER A 89 2.42 17.03 2.54
CA SER A 89 3.36 17.63 1.58
C SER A 89 2.67 18.43 0.46
N ARG A 90 1.35 18.63 0.54
CA ARG A 90 0.55 19.46 -0.36
C ARG A 90 0.51 20.91 0.10
#